data_AF-A0A1H8PP07-F1
#
_entry.id   AF-A0A1H8PP07-F1
#
_cell.length_a   1.000
_cell.length_b   1.000
_cell.length_c   1.000
_cell.angle_alpha   90.00
_cell.angle_beta   90.00
_cell.angle_gamma   90.00
#
_symmetry.space_group_name_H-M   'P 1'
#
loop_
_entity.id
_entity.type
_entity.pdbx_description
1 polymer ?
#
loop_
_entity_poly.entity_id
_entity_poly.type
_entity_poly.pdbx_seq_one_letter_code
_entity_poly.pdbx_strand_id
1 'polypeptide(L)'
;MHYTYFKTFKLLFFIASALILISNAASAQTQPAAATAATAPAAVAGVQTHLDKFFKEYDKQGTARAVIDIFKTNKLMDSTRLTGLIVKIDSMRSVIGKYLGKDLIMQRKASNSLVLYSYLLKHEGQPARMTFMFYKPKNDWEIYRLYFDIDVDGELAESSRVTGKP
;
A
#
# COMPACT_ATOMS: atom_id res chain seq x y z
N MET A 1 41.37 -32.34 -18.87
CA MET A 1 42.72 -32.04 -18.37
C MET A 1 42.64 -30.77 -17.54
N HIS A 2 43.14 -30.86 -16.30
CA HIS A 2 43.17 -29.80 -15.29
C HIS A 2 43.99 -28.59 -15.75
N TYR A 3 43.58 -27.39 -15.34
CA TYR A 3 44.53 -26.38 -14.82
C TYR A 3 43.86 -25.54 -13.73
N THR A 4 44.28 -25.82 -12.49
CA THR A 4 44.19 -24.96 -11.31
C THR A 4 45.29 -23.90 -11.38
N TYR A 5 45.02 -22.68 -10.88
CA TYR A 5 46.10 -21.81 -10.43
C TYR A 5 45.68 -21.03 -9.18
N PHE A 6 46.36 -21.38 -8.08
CA PHE A 6 46.40 -20.74 -6.77
C PHE A 6 47.55 -19.72 -6.76
N LYS A 7 47.38 -18.60 -6.05
CA LYS A 7 48.45 -17.81 -5.39
C LYS A 7 47.75 -16.85 -4.41
N THR A 8 47.68 -17.11 -3.10
CA THR A 8 48.69 -16.79 -2.03
C THR A 8 49.35 -15.42 -2.23
N PHE A 9 49.64 -14.56 -1.26
CA PHE A 9 49.56 -14.44 0.19
C PHE A 9 50.38 -13.17 0.49
N LYS A 10 49.95 -12.25 1.36
CA LYS A 10 50.80 -11.70 2.44
C LYS A 10 50.07 -10.66 3.28
N LEU A 11 49.80 -11.13 4.49
CA LEU A 11 49.61 -10.40 5.73
C LEU A 11 50.91 -9.66 6.09
N LEU A 12 50.81 -8.40 6.53
CA LEU A 12 51.90 -7.71 7.22
C LEU A 12 51.32 -6.98 8.43
N PHE A 13 51.61 -7.55 9.59
CA PHE A 13 51.44 -6.98 10.92
C PHE A 13 52.50 -5.89 11.14
N PHE A 14 52.11 -4.77 11.74
CA PHE A 14 52.99 -4.01 12.63
C PHE A 14 52.20 -3.62 13.88
N ILE A 15 52.69 -4.13 15.01
CA ILE A 15 52.25 -3.81 16.37
C ILE A 15 53.16 -2.68 16.86
N ALA A 16 52.57 -1.64 17.42
CA ALA A 16 53.23 -0.80 18.42
C ALA A 16 52.18 -0.35 19.45
N SER A 17 52.31 -0.91 20.64
CA SER A 17 51.48 -0.63 21.81
C SER A 17 51.62 0.81 22.30
N ALA A 18 50.53 1.39 22.77
CA ALA A 18 50.55 2.32 23.89
C ALA A 18 49.28 2.12 24.74
N LEU A 19 49.52 1.72 25.98
CA LEU A 19 48.55 1.50 27.04
C LEU A 19 48.01 2.87 27.50
N ILE A 20 46.69 3.08 27.43
CA ILE A 20 46.02 4.14 28.21
C ILE A 20 44.80 3.48 28.88
N LEU A 21 44.96 3.22 30.18
CA LEU A 21 43.87 2.92 31.11
C LEU A 21 43.15 4.24 31.42
N ILE A 22 41.95 4.43 30.87
CA ILE A 22 40.98 5.38 31.41
C ILE A 22 39.65 4.65 31.50
N SER A 23 39.25 4.39 32.74
CA SER A 23 37.89 4.03 33.14
C SER A 23 36.91 5.07 32.60
N ASN A 24 35.91 4.65 31.83
CA ASN A 24 34.69 5.41 31.67
C ASN A 24 33.50 4.46 31.53
N ALA A 25 32.47 4.76 32.31
CA ALA A 25 31.23 4.01 32.41
C ALA A 25 30.66 3.68 31.02
N ALA A 26 30.29 2.41 30.84
CA ALA A 26 29.61 1.93 29.65
C ALA A 26 28.26 2.66 29.51
N SER A 27 28.27 3.77 28.79
CA SER A 27 27.06 4.31 28.19
C SER A 27 26.77 3.42 26.99
N ALA A 28 25.84 2.49 27.16
CA ALA A 28 25.25 1.78 26.03
C ALA A 28 24.56 2.83 25.15
N GLN A 29 25.27 3.35 24.16
CA GLN A 29 24.67 4.13 23.08
C GLN A 29 23.85 3.14 22.23
N THR A 30 22.56 3.08 22.52
CA THR A 30 21.57 2.67 21.55
C THR A 30 21.69 3.60 20.34
N GLN A 31 22.34 3.09 19.30
CA GLN A 31 22.31 3.73 17.99
C GLN A 31 20.84 3.85 17.59
N PRO A 32 20.32 5.06 17.29
CA PRO A 32 19.00 5.17 16.71
C PRO A 32 19.06 4.42 15.38
N ALA A 33 18.35 3.29 15.30
CA ALA A 33 18.04 2.71 14.01
C ALA A 33 17.31 3.82 13.25
N ALA A 34 17.99 4.41 12.26
CA ALA A 34 17.35 5.33 11.34
C ALA A 34 16.13 4.59 10.79
N ALA A 35 14.94 5.05 11.17
CA ALA A 35 13.72 4.56 10.57
C ALA A 35 13.84 4.88 9.08
N THR A 36 14.19 3.88 8.28
CA THR A 36 14.12 3.97 6.83
C THR A 36 12.66 4.26 6.53
N ALA A 37 12.34 5.53 6.26
CA ALA A 37 11.02 5.91 5.78
C ALA A 37 10.75 5.00 4.59
N ALA A 38 9.79 4.08 4.74
CA ALA A 38 9.45 3.16 3.68
C ALA A 38 8.96 3.99 2.50
N THR A 39 9.79 4.10 1.45
CA THR A 39 9.42 4.76 0.22
C THR A 39 8.13 4.11 -0.28
N ALA A 40 7.08 4.92 -0.48
CA ALA A 40 5.81 4.43 -0.99
C ALA A 40 6.08 3.60 -2.26
N PRO A 41 5.46 2.41 -2.43
CA PRO A 41 5.68 1.58 -3.60
C PRO A 41 5.45 2.38 -4.87
N ALA A 42 6.33 2.25 -5.86
CA ALA A 42 6.14 2.91 -7.15
C ALA A 42 4.80 2.49 -7.76
N ALA A 43 4.02 3.46 -8.25
CA ALA A 43 2.73 3.22 -8.87
C ALA A 43 2.86 2.22 -10.04
N VAL A 44 1.91 1.29 -10.13
CA VAL A 44 1.85 0.32 -11.23
C VAL A 44 1.25 1.00 -12.46
N ALA A 45 2.06 1.20 -13.49
CA ALA A 45 1.63 1.75 -14.77
C ALA A 45 0.40 0.99 -15.33
N GLY A 46 -0.57 1.72 -15.86
CA GLY A 46 -1.88 1.20 -16.32
C GLY A 46 -2.94 1.15 -15.22
N VAL A 47 -2.62 0.61 -14.04
CA VAL A 47 -3.57 0.58 -12.90
C VAL A 47 -3.91 1.99 -12.43
N GLN A 48 -2.89 2.86 -12.33
CA GLN A 48 -3.09 4.25 -11.91
C GLN A 48 -4.06 4.99 -12.84
N THR A 49 -3.98 4.76 -14.15
CA THR A 49 -4.89 5.37 -15.13
C THR A 49 -6.35 4.99 -14.89
N HIS A 50 -6.62 3.72 -14.56
CA HIS A 50 -7.97 3.27 -14.22
C HIS A 50 -8.49 3.90 -12.91
N LEU A 51 -7.61 4.01 -11.91
CA LEU A 51 -7.95 4.63 -10.62
C LEU A 51 -8.23 6.13 -10.77
N ASP A 52 -7.40 6.86 -11.52
CA ASP A 52 -7.58 8.29 -11.75
C ASP A 52 -8.89 8.58 -12.46
N LYS A 53 -9.21 7.78 -13.50
CA LYS A 53 -10.50 7.86 -14.18
C LYS A 53 -11.65 7.56 -13.22
N PHE A 54 -11.56 6.47 -12.46
CA PHE A 54 -12.60 6.10 -11.49
C PHE A 54 -12.90 7.23 -10.52
N PHE A 55 -11.89 7.82 -9.89
CA PHE A 55 -12.12 8.86 -8.90
C PHE A 55 -12.63 10.18 -9.51
N LYS A 56 -12.24 10.49 -10.75
CA LYS A 56 -12.83 11.60 -11.50
C LYS A 56 -14.32 11.37 -11.75
N GLU A 57 -14.72 10.16 -12.15
CA GLU A 57 -16.12 9.83 -12.36
C GLU A 57 -16.89 9.73 -11.04
N TYR A 58 -16.28 9.23 -9.97
CA TYR A 58 -16.90 9.11 -8.65
C TYR A 58 -17.25 10.48 -8.07
N ASP A 59 -16.40 11.48 -8.30
CA ASP A 59 -16.61 12.88 -7.95
C ASP A 59 -17.67 13.55 -8.85
N LYS A 60 -17.53 13.43 -10.18
CA LYS A 60 -18.34 14.22 -11.12
C LYS A 60 -19.66 13.58 -11.55
N GLN A 61 -19.76 12.26 -11.53
CA GLN A 61 -20.83 11.49 -12.15
C GLN A 61 -21.48 10.48 -11.19
N GLY A 62 -20.98 10.38 -9.95
CA GLY A 62 -21.51 9.51 -8.92
C GLY A 62 -21.04 8.05 -9.01
N THR A 63 -21.51 7.25 -8.05
CA THR A 63 -21.05 5.86 -7.83
C THR A 63 -21.34 4.97 -9.02
N ALA A 64 -22.56 5.00 -9.56
CA ALA A 64 -22.98 4.12 -10.63
C ALA A 64 -22.06 4.23 -11.86
N ARG A 65 -21.78 5.46 -12.31
CA ARG A 65 -20.90 5.69 -13.45
C ARG A 65 -19.49 5.17 -13.18
N ALA A 66 -18.90 5.55 -12.05
CA ALA A 66 -17.54 5.17 -11.70
C ALA A 66 -17.36 3.64 -11.59
N VAL A 67 -18.28 2.96 -10.90
CA VAL A 67 -18.24 1.50 -10.72
C VAL A 67 -18.45 0.78 -12.03
N ILE A 68 -19.43 1.19 -12.85
CA ILE A 68 -19.64 0.55 -14.15
C ILE A 68 -18.41 0.73 -15.05
N ASP A 69 -17.85 1.94 -15.11
CA ASP A 69 -16.74 2.24 -16.02
C ASP A 69 -15.43 1.54 -15.64
N ILE A 70 -15.10 1.43 -14.36
CA ILE A 70 -13.89 0.68 -13.95
C ILE A 70 -14.04 -0.81 -14.23
N PHE A 71 -15.23 -1.39 -14.03
CA PHE A 71 -15.47 -2.81 -14.31
C PHE A 71 -15.54 -3.16 -15.79
N LYS A 72 -15.63 -2.20 -16.71
CA LYS A 72 -15.48 -2.45 -18.17
C LYS A 72 -14.13 -3.06 -18.54
N THR A 73 -13.11 -2.94 -17.70
CA THR A 73 -11.83 -3.62 -17.93
C THR A 73 -11.96 -5.15 -17.81
N ASN A 74 -12.96 -5.65 -17.07
CA ASN A 74 -13.19 -7.06 -16.85
C ASN A 74 -14.33 -7.56 -17.75
N LYS A 75 -13.97 -8.29 -18.80
CA LYS A 75 -14.91 -8.77 -19.83
C LYS A 75 -15.93 -9.79 -19.29
N LEU A 76 -15.68 -10.37 -18.11
CA LEU A 76 -16.58 -11.32 -17.46
C LEU A 76 -17.60 -10.63 -16.53
N MET A 77 -17.57 -9.29 -16.46
CA MET A 77 -18.47 -8.51 -15.62
C MET A 77 -19.42 -7.67 -16.48
N ASP A 78 -20.70 -7.94 -16.34
CA ASP A 78 -21.76 -7.07 -16.86
C ASP A 78 -22.22 -6.08 -15.78
N SER A 79 -22.83 -4.98 -16.20
CA SER A 79 -23.27 -3.92 -15.27
C SER A 79 -24.43 -4.35 -14.37
N THR A 80 -25.23 -5.35 -14.74
CA THR A 80 -26.38 -5.78 -13.94
C THR A 80 -25.93 -6.42 -12.62
N ARG A 81 -24.80 -7.13 -12.66
CA ARG A 81 -24.13 -7.72 -11.49
C ARG A 81 -23.54 -6.68 -10.53
N LEU A 82 -23.40 -5.43 -10.95
CA LEU A 82 -22.84 -4.35 -10.14
C LEU A 82 -23.91 -3.59 -9.34
N THR A 83 -25.19 -3.79 -9.64
CA THR A 83 -26.31 -3.06 -9.01
C THR A 83 -26.27 -3.13 -7.49
N GLY A 84 -26.08 -4.31 -6.92
CA GLY A 84 -26.02 -4.48 -5.45
C GLY A 84 -24.82 -3.76 -4.82
N LEU A 85 -23.67 -3.74 -5.50
CA LEU A 85 -22.48 -3.02 -5.04
C LEU A 85 -22.70 -1.51 -5.08
N ILE A 86 -23.28 -1.00 -6.17
CA ILE A 86 -23.60 0.42 -6.36
C ILE A 86 -24.56 0.90 -5.27
N VAL A 87 -25.68 0.18 -5.09
CA VAL A 87 -26.66 0.49 -4.03
C VAL A 87 -26.03 0.46 -2.65
N LYS A 88 -25.18 -0.53 -2.36
CA LYS A 88 -24.47 -0.60 -1.07
C LYS A 88 -23.59 0.64 -0.84
N ILE A 89 -22.80 1.02 -1.84
CA ILE A 89 -21.91 2.19 -1.72
C ILE A 89 -22.75 3.47 -1.57
N ASP A 90 -23.80 3.67 -2.36
CA ASP A 90 -24.65 4.86 -2.28
C ASP A 90 -25.38 4.97 -0.94
N SER A 91 -25.89 3.86 -0.41
CA SER A 91 -26.50 3.83 0.92
C SER A 91 -25.53 4.18 2.05
N MET A 92 -24.24 3.83 1.92
CA MET A 92 -23.24 4.25 2.90
C MET A 92 -22.84 5.72 2.69
N ARG A 93 -22.71 6.17 1.43
CA ARG A 93 -22.41 7.57 1.08
C ARG A 93 -23.48 8.54 1.59
N SER A 94 -24.76 8.15 1.52
CA SER A 94 -25.85 9.01 2.00
C SER A 94 -25.76 9.30 3.49
N VAL A 95 -25.10 8.45 4.27
CA VAL A 95 -24.88 8.61 5.72
C VAL A 95 -23.62 9.44 6.02
N ILE A 96 -22.56 9.28 5.23
CA ILE A 96 -21.26 9.92 5.50
C ILE A 96 -21.04 11.27 4.77
N GLY A 97 -21.93 11.62 3.84
CA GLY A 97 -21.93 12.91 3.16
C GLY A 97 -21.13 12.95 1.85
N LYS A 98 -20.88 14.17 1.34
CA LYS A 98 -20.25 14.37 0.03
C LYS A 98 -18.78 13.95 0.04
N TYR A 99 -18.31 13.51 -1.12
CA TYR A 99 -16.91 13.19 -1.35
C TYR A 99 -16.07 14.46 -1.52
N LEU A 100 -14.94 14.54 -0.83
CA LEU A 100 -14.06 15.71 -0.76
C LEU A 100 -12.64 15.44 -1.28
N GLY A 101 -12.28 14.17 -1.47
CA GLY A 101 -10.95 13.79 -1.94
C GLY A 101 -10.50 12.42 -1.45
N LYS A 102 -9.28 12.03 -1.78
CA LYS A 102 -8.71 10.74 -1.40
C LYS A 102 -7.24 10.83 -1.06
N ASP A 103 -6.79 9.94 -0.19
CA ASP A 103 -5.38 9.68 0.07
C ASP A 103 -5.10 8.18 -0.12
N LEU A 104 -3.94 7.83 -0.68
CA LEU A 104 -3.51 6.43 -0.78
C LEU A 104 -3.10 5.95 0.62
N ILE A 105 -3.79 4.93 1.15
CA ILE A 105 -3.41 4.27 2.41
C ILE A 105 -2.33 3.24 2.12
N MET A 106 -2.56 2.42 1.10
CA MET A 106 -1.76 1.22 0.88
C MET A 106 -1.71 0.84 -0.60
N GLN A 107 -0.52 0.51 -1.08
CA GLN A 107 -0.33 -0.24 -2.31
C GLN A 107 0.40 -1.54 -1.97
N ARG A 108 -0.13 -2.69 -2.40
CA ARG A 108 0.53 -3.99 -2.21
C ARG A 108 0.55 -4.76 -3.53
N LYS A 109 1.75 -5.05 -4.01
CA LYS A 109 1.97 -5.93 -5.15
C LYS A 109 2.20 -7.34 -4.63
N ALA A 110 1.22 -8.22 -4.80
CA ALA A 110 1.34 -9.62 -4.41
C ALA A 110 2.13 -10.44 -5.45
N SER A 111 2.05 -10.04 -6.72
CA SER A 111 2.84 -10.62 -7.81
C SER A 111 2.94 -9.65 -9.00
N ASN A 112 3.57 -10.06 -10.10
CA ASN A 112 3.57 -9.30 -11.35
C ASN A 112 2.20 -9.16 -12.02
N SER A 113 1.22 -9.92 -11.55
CA SER A 113 -0.14 -9.96 -12.10
C SER A 113 -1.23 -9.70 -11.06
N LEU A 114 -0.90 -9.41 -9.80
CA LEU A 114 -1.89 -9.13 -8.75
C LEU A 114 -1.42 -7.95 -7.90
N VAL A 115 -2.25 -6.90 -7.85
CA VAL A 115 -1.99 -5.70 -7.06
C VAL A 115 -3.26 -5.20 -6.38
N LEU A 116 -3.07 -4.71 -5.15
CA LEU A 116 -4.09 -4.08 -4.33
C LEU A 116 -3.74 -2.61 -4.12
N TYR A 117 -4.76 -1.76 -4.20
CA TYR A 117 -4.72 -0.36 -3.80
C TYR A 117 -5.84 -0.09 -2.80
N SER A 118 -5.52 0.53 -1.66
CA SER A 118 -6.50 0.96 -0.68
C SER A 118 -6.38 2.46 -0.48
N TYR A 119 -7.51 3.16 -0.56
CA TYR A 119 -7.60 4.61 -0.41
C TYR A 119 -8.49 4.98 0.76
N LEU A 120 -8.07 6.02 1.49
CA LEU A 120 -8.90 6.76 2.42
C LEU A 120 -9.71 7.76 1.60
N LEU A 121 -11.03 7.67 1.65
CA LEU A 121 -11.93 8.60 1.02
C LEU A 121 -12.38 9.61 2.06
N LYS A 122 -12.10 10.89 1.79
CA LYS A 122 -12.54 12.00 2.62
C LYS A 122 -13.99 12.30 2.27
N HIS A 123 -14.88 12.14 3.25
CA HIS A 123 -16.26 12.62 3.17
C HIS A 123 -16.55 13.61 4.30
N GLU A 124 -17.62 14.40 4.16
CA GLU A 124 -17.99 15.47 5.11
C GLU A 124 -18.16 14.98 6.56
N GLY A 125 -18.84 13.85 6.77
CA GLY A 125 -19.18 13.35 8.10
C GLY A 125 -18.12 12.45 8.72
N GLN A 126 -17.55 11.53 7.93
CA GLN A 126 -16.53 10.58 8.37
C GLN A 126 -15.79 9.98 7.17
N PRO A 127 -14.54 9.51 7.34
CA PRO A 127 -13.83 8.85 6.25
C PRO A 127 -14.48 7.52 5.87
N ALA A 128 -14.24 7.10 4.62
CA ALA A 128 -14.50 5.75 4.17
C ALA A 128 -13.22 5.14 3.60
N ARG A 129 -13.23 3.83 3.38
CA ARG A 129 -12.15 3.12 2.72
C ARG A 129 -12.67 2.48 1.45
N MET A 130 -11.91 2.62 0.37
CA MET A 130 -12.17 1.96 -0.90
C MET A 130 -10.94 1.14 -1.28
N THR A 131 -11.12 -0.16 -1.50
CA THR A 131 -10.04 -1.07 -1.85
C THR A 131 -10.28 -1.70 -3.20
N PHE A 132 -9.33 -1.53 -4.10
CA PHE A 132 -9.32 -2.04 -5.46
C PHE A 132 -8.33 -3.19 -5.57
N MET A 133 -8.74 -4.28 -6.21
CA MET A 133 -7.83 -5.35 -6.57
C MET A 133 -7.85 -5.56 -8.07
N PHE A 134 -6.68 -5.46 -8.67
CA PHE A 134 -6.46 -5.66 -10.10
C PHE A 134 -5.72 -6.96 -10.33
N TYR A 135 -6.18 -7.70 -11.32
CA TYR A 135 -5.55 -8.91 -11.83
C TYR A 135 -5.18 -8.70 -13.29
N LYS A 136 -3.97 -9.10 -13.67
CA LYS A 136 -3.47 -9.05 -15.05
C LYS A 136 -3.37 -10.48 -15.58
N PRO A 137 -4.46 -11.04 -16.13
CA PRO A 137 -4.47 -12.42 -16.64
C PRO A 137 -3.56 -12.59 -17.85
N LYS A 138 -3.41 -11.54 -18.67
CA LYS A 138 -2.58 -11.52 -19.88
C LYS A 138 -1.75 -10.23 -19.93
N ASN A 139 -2.15 -9.30 -20.79
CA ASN A 139 -1.40 -8.07 -21.05
C ASN A 139 -1.96 -6.87 -20.28
N ASP A 140 -3.26 -6.85 -20.04
CA ASP A 140 -3.98 -5.71 -19.48
C ASP A 140 -4.41 -5.96 -18.04
N TRP A 141 -4.38 -4.89 -17.23
CA TRP A 141 -4.89 -4.93 -15.87
C TRP A 141 -6.41 -4.84 -15.86
N GLU A 142 -7.05 -5.77 -15.16
CA GLU A 142 -8.50 -5.82 -15.03
C GLU A 142 -8.88 -5.72 -13.55
N ILE A 143 -9.86 -4.87 -13.21
CA ILE A 143 -10.42 -4.91 -11.86
C ILE A 143 -11.19 -6.21 -11.67
N TYR A 144 -10.94 -6.91 -10.58
CA TYR A 144 -11.71 -8.11 -10.25
C TYR A 144 -12.40 -8.03 -8.89
N ARG A 145 -11.96 -7.12 -7.99
CA ARG A 145 -12.66 -6.82 -6.73
C ARG A 145 -12.63 -5.33 -6.41
N LEU A 146 -13.74 -4.86 -5.88
CA LEU A 146 -13.92 -3.53 -5.31
C LEU A 146 -14.61 -3.68 -3.96
N TYR A 147 -14.01 -3.14 -2.91
CA TYR A 147 -14.56 -3.11 -1.56
C TYR A 147 -14.76 -1.67 -1.11
N PHE A 148 -15.82 -1.44 -0.34
CA PHE A 148 -16.12 -0.17 0.29
C PHE A 148 -16.65 -0.41 1.71
N ASP A 149 -16.09 0.31 2.67
CA ASP A 149 -16.43 0.26 4.09
C ASP A 149 -16.26 1.64 4.74
N ILE A 150 -16.99 1.89 5.82
CA ILE A 150 -16.93 3.14 6.60
C ILE A 150 -16.28 2.94 7.98
N ASP A 151 -15.85 1.71 8.28
CA ASP A 151 -15.16 1.33 9.52
C ASP A 151 -13.64 1.32 9.26
N VAL A 152 -13.07 2.52 9.21
CA VAL A 152 -11.65 2.73 8.87
C VAL A 152 -10.79 2.94 10.12
N ASP A 153 -11.41 3.46 11.18
CA ASP A 153 -10.78 3.80 12.45
C ASP A 153 -10.62 2.60 13.38
N GLY A 154 -11.40 1.52 13.21
CA GLY A 154 -11.25 0.29 13.99
C GLY A 154 -9.84 -0.28 13.97
N GLU A 155 -9.25 -0.48 12.78
CA GLU A 155 -7.87 -0.99 12.66
C GLU A 155 -6.83 -0.03 13.28
N LEU A 156 -7.03 1.27 13.13
CA LEU A 156 -6.14 2.28 13.70
C LEU A 156 -6.23 2.28 15.23
N ALA A 157 -7.44 2.20 15.78
CA ALA A 157 -7.68 2.10 17.21
C ALA A 157 -7.06 0.82 17.79
N GLU A 158 -7.21 -0.33 17.12
CA GLU A 158 -6.56 -1.57 17.54
C GLU A 158 -5.03 -1.47 17.50
N SER A 159 -4.45 -0.82 16.49
CA SER A 159 -3.00 -0.61 16.42
C SER A 159 -2.47 0.22 17.58
N SER A 160 -3.28 1.14 18.13
CA SER A 160 -2.90 1.98 19.27
C SER A 160 -2.85 1.20 20.60
N ARG A 161 -3.61 0.09 20.71
CA ARG A 161 -3.73 -0.72 21.93
C ARG A 161 -2.51 -1.62 22.20
N VAL A 162 -1.62 -1.83 21.22
CA VAL A 162 -0.53 -2.82 21.32
C VAL A 162 0.69 -2.36 22.15
N THR A 163 0.70 -1.16 22.73
CA THR A 163 1.90 -0.61 23.42
C THR A 163 1.78 -0.56 24.96
N GLY A 164 1.30 -1.63 25.59
CA GLY A 164 0.94 -1.58 27.02
C GLY A 164 1.18 -2.84 27.84
N LYS A 165 2.25 -3.60 27.60
CA LYS A 165 2.71 -4.61 28.56
C LYS A 165 4.16 -4.34 28.95
N PRO A 166 4.47 -4.08 30.24
CA PRO A 166 5.84 -3.89 30.72
C PRO A 166 6.68 -5.15 30.57
#